data_AF-A0A953MYP7-F1
#
_entry.id   AF-A0A953MYP7-F1
#
_cell.length_a   1.000
_cell.length_b   1.000
_cell.length_c   1.000
_cell.angle_alpha   90.00
_cell.angle_beta   90.00
_cell.angle_gamma   90.00
#
_symmetry.space_group_name_H-M   'P 1'
#
loop_
_entity.id
_entity.type
_entity.pdbx_description
1 polymer ?
#
loop_
_entity_poly.entity_id
_entity_poly.type
_entity_poly.pdbx_seq_one_letter_code
_entity_poly.pdbx_strand_id
1 'polypeptide(L)'
;MRSLILLLTLGTTVGAMAQSVIYRSYGEYAENMGEPVDGTIDVVPDMGRFVVKYVKDGRKKHIASRKVWGFRNNGFLYRIEPEAHLPVRLMAQGAVYYWENGIAHLRIQRDSTEAASFEYGHASYLSREVQSTIVPAIFTADDTKSSSAKFREAWPAYADLLKCIGEGADMDSVRQCVVNYAVAVEEGKVAGP
;
A
#
# COMPACT_ATOMS: atom_id res chain seq x y z
N MET A 1 62.42 12.49 -14.33
CA MET A 1 61.48 12.00 -13.29
C MET A 1 60.08 11.95 -13.90
N ARG A 2 59.47 10.77 -13.86
CA ARG A 2 58.13 10.46 -14.37
C ARG A 2 57.08 10.93 -13.37
N SER A 3 55.95 11.46 -13.84
CA SER A 3 54.66 11.36 -13.14
C SER A 3 53.56 11.57 -14.17
N LEU A 4 52.99 10.46 -14.62
CA LEU A 4 51.80 10.41 -15.46
C LEU A 4 50.62 10.18 -14.50
N ILE A 5 49.77 11.19 -14.30
CA ILE A 5 48.57 11.06 -13.45
C ILE A 5 47.46 10.49 -14.33
N LEU A 6 47.09 9.24 -14.07
CA LEU A 6 45.98 8.53 -14.70
C LEU A 6 44.70 8.87 -13.92
N LEU A 7 43.84 9.74 -14.46
CA LEU A 7 42.50 9.97 -13.91
C LEU A 7 41.60 8.79 -14.31
N LEU A 8 41.29 7.89 -13.37
CA LEU A 8 40.25 6.89 -13.54
C LEU A 8 38.88 7.55 -13.30
N THR A 9 38.17 7.86 -14.38
CA THR A 9 36.73 8.17 -14.31
C THR A 9 35.96 6.87 -14.08
N LEU A 10 35.58 6.58 -12.83
CA LEU A 10 34.55 5.58 -12.54
C LEU A 10 33.21 6.08 -13.08
N GLY A 11 32.84 5.62 -14.27
CA GLY A 11 31.48 5.75 -14.77
C GLY A 11 30.56 4.83 -13.98
N THR A 12 29.92 5.34 -12.93
CA THR A 12 28.76 4.66 -12.35
C THR A 12 27.63 4.73 -13.38
N THR A 13 27.39 3.63 -14.10
CA THR A 13 26.13 3.43 -14.81
C THR A 13 25.05 3.41 -13.74
N VAL A 14 24.42 4.56 -13.49
CA VAL A 14 23.15 4.63 -12.75
C VAL A 14 22.15 3.91 -13.64
N GLY A 15 22.07 2.59 -13.49
CA GLY A 15 21.04 1.80 -14.13
C GLY A 15 19.71 2.44 -13.75
N ALA A 16 18.92 2.83 -14.75
CA ALA A 16 17.56 3.29 -14.53
C ALA A 16 16.85 2.19 -13.75
N MET A 17 16.72 2.36 -12.43
CA MET A 17 16.02 1.38 -11.61
C MET A 17 14.61 1.30 -12.14
N ALA A 18 14.14 0.07 -12.43
CA ALA A 18 12.78 -0.15 -12.84
C ALA A 18 11.86 0.56 -11.84
N GLN A 19 11.04 1.48 -12.34
CA GLN A 19 10.19 2.34 -11.51
C GLN A 19 9.06 1.55 -10.84
N SER A 20 8.77 0.36 -11.39
CA SER A 20 7.66 -0.48 -10.97
C SER A 20 8.06 -1.95 -10.91
N VAL A 21 7.52 -2.66 -9.92
CA VAL A 21 7.80 -4.07 -9.65
C VAL A 21 6.52 -4.76 -9.18
N ILE A 22 6.21 -5.93 -9.75
CA ILE A 22 5.05 -6.75 -9.36
C ILE A 22 5.52 -7.89 -8.44
N TYR A 23 4.80 -8.13 -7.35
CA TYR A 23 5.03 -9.25 -6.43
C TYR A 23 3.81 -10.17 -6.39
N ARG A 24 4.02 -11.46 -6.66
CA ARG A 24 2.97 -12.50 -6.66
C ARG A 24 2.73 -13.07 -5.27
N SER A 25 3.68 -12.92 -4.37
CA SER A 25 3.61 -13.37 -2.99
C SER A 25 4.27 -12.37 -2.03
N TYR A 26 4.00 -12.50 -0.74
CA TYR A 26 4.73 -11.76 0.28
C TYR A 26 6.23 -12.12 0.30
N GLY A 27 6.58 -13.39 0.05
CA GLY A 27 7.98 -13.82 -0.01
C GLY A 27 8.78 -13.08 -1.08
N GLU A 28 8.20 -12.93 -2.28
CA GLU A 28 8.83 -12.13 -3.34
C GLU A 28 9.04 -10.67 -2.92
N TYR A 29 8.10 -10.09 -2.17
CA TYR A 29 8.26 -8.73 -1.64
C TYR A 29 9.35 -8.66 -0.56
N ALA A 30 9.34 -9.57 0.41
CA ALA A 30 10.28 -9.59 1.52
C ALA A 30 11.73 -9.79 1.04
N GLU A 31 11.92 -10.59 -0.02
CA GLU A 31 13.22 -10.90 -0.61
C GLU A 31 13.59 -9.94 -1.76
N ASN A 32 12.73 -8.95 -2.07
CA ASN A 32 12.85 -8.05 -3.22
C ASN A 32 13.02 -8.79 -4.58
N MET A 33 12.42 -9.97 -4.73
CA MET A 33 12.46 -10.81 -5.94
C MET A 33 11.23 -10.63 -6.85
N GLY A 34 10.68 -9.41 -6.92
CA GLY A 34 9.53 -9.14 -7.78
C GLY A 34 9.89 -9.07 -9.27
N GLU A 35 8.86 -9.12 -10.12
CA GLU A 35 8.99 -8.95 -11.56
C GLU A 35 9.10 -7.46 -11.91
N PRO A 36 10.27 -6.96 -12.39
CA PRO A 36 10.37 -5.59 -12.86
C PRO A 36 9.50 -5.42 -14.12
N VAL A 37 8.84 -4.26 -14.21
CA VAL A 37 7.99 -3.89 -15.34
C VAL A 37 8.32 -2.49 -15.82
N ASP A 38 8.01 -2.23 -17.09
CA ASP A 38 8.22 -0.94 -17.73
C ASP A 38 7.07 0.02 -17.38
N GLY A 39 7.41 1.26 -17.05
CA GLY A 39 6.45 2.33 -16.82
C GLY A 39 5.57 2.15 -15.57
N THR A 40 4.38 2.75 -15.61
CA THR A 40 3.44 2.76 -14.49
C THR A 40 2.49 1.57 -14.53
N ILE A 41 2.18 1.04 -13.36
CA ILE A 41 1.14 0.04 -13.17
C ILE A 41 -0.23 0.74 -13.04
N ASP A 42 -1.27 0.15 -13.60
CA ASP A 42 -2.67 0.57 -13.42
C ASP A 42 -3.54 -0.63 -13.01
N VAL A 43 -4.66 -0.39 -12.35
CA VAL A 43 -5.63 -1.43 -11.98
C VAL A 43 -7.03 -0.99 -12.40
N VAL A 44 -7.65 -1.80 -13.27
CA VAL A 44 -8.93 -1.44 -13.89
C VAL A 44 -9.89 -2.62 -13.90
N PRO A 45 -11.21 -2.37 -13.96
CA PRO A 45 -12.18 -3.41 -14.22
C PRO A 45 -12.03 -3.97 -15.65
N ASP A 46 -12.14 -5.28 -15.78
CA ASP A 46 -12.13 -6.06 -17.01
C ASP A 46 -13.07 -7.27 -16.85
N MET A 47 -14.19 -7.27 -17.58
CA MET A 47 -15.22 -8.32 -17.54
C MET A 47 -15.66 -8.71 -16.12
N GLY A 48 -15.94 -7.71 -15.26
CA GLY A 48 -16.41 -7.92 -13.89
C GLY A 48 -15.32 -8.35 -12.89
N ARG A 49 -14.05 -8.24 -13.25
CA ARG A 49 -12.89 -8.52 -12.38
C ARG A 49 -11.90 -7.38 -12.45
N PHE A 50 -11.04 -7.24 -11.45
CA PHE A 50 -9.91 -6.31 -11.53
C PHE A 50 -8.69 -6.99 -12.15
N VAL A 51 -8.02 -6.25 -13.04
CA VAL A 51 -6.74 -6.65 -13.64
C VAL A 51 -5.69 -5.57 -13.43
N VAL A 52 -4.48 -6.00 -13.11
CA VAL A 52 -3.28 -5.17 -13.08
C VAL A 52 -2.73 -5.09 -14.50
N LYS A 53 -2.69 -3.87 -15.05
CA LYS A 53 -2.13 -3.55 -16.36
C LYS A 53 -0.73 -2.96 -16.20
N TYR A 54 0.19 -3.40 -17.05
CA TYR A 54 1.57 -2.93 -17.05
C TYR A 54 2.19 -3.11 -18.43
N VAL A 55 3.35 -2.50 -18.67
CA VAL A 55 4.16 -2.73 -19.87
C VAL A 55 5.34 -3.60 -19.50
N LYS A 56 5.70 -4.55 -20.37
CA LYS A 56 6.92 -5.33 -20.24
C LYS A 56 7.44 -5.69 -21.63
N ASP A 57 8.71 -5.42 -21.86
CA ASP A 57 9.38 -5.63 -23.14
C ASP A 57 8.66 -4.85 -24.27
N GLY A 58 8.21 -3.64 -23.96
CA GLY A 58 7.44 -2.78 -24.87
C GLY A 58 6.01 -3.26 -25.20
N ARG A 59 5.52 -4.32 -24.53
CA ARG A 59 4.17 -4.86 -24.75
C ARG A 59 3.29 -4.65 -23.53
N LYS A 60 2.03 -4.27 -23.77
CA LYS A 60 1.01 -4.22 -22.71
C LYS A 60 0.66 -5.65 -22.27
N LYS A 61 0.72 -5.90 -20.97
CA LYS A 61 0.31 -7.15 -20.33
C LYS A 61 -0.77 -6.88 -19.29
N HIS A 62 -1.51 -7.92 -18.96
CA HIS A 62 -2.52 -7.92 -17.92
C HIS A 62 -2.39 -9.16 -17.03
N ILE A 63 -2.69 -9.01 -15.75
CA ILE A 63 -2.80 -10.13 -14.82
C ILE A 63 -3.99 -9.87 -13.90
N ALA A 64 -4.80 -10.90 -13.63
CA ALA A 64 -5.89 -10.76 -12.67
C ALA A 64 -5.35 -10.32 -11.29
N SER A 65 -5.95 -9.30 -10.67
CA SER A 65 -5.46 -8.74 -9.40
C SER A 65 -5.34 -9.80 -8.31
N ARG A 66 -6.28 -10.76 -8.25
CA ARG A 66 -6.22 -11.90 -7.31
C ARG A 66 -5.00 -12.82 -7.44
N LYS A 67 -4.20 -12.69 -8.51
CA LYS A 67 -2.94 -13.43 -8.72
C LYS A 67 -1.70 -12.62 -8.36
N VAL A 68 -1.89 -11.44 -7.78
CA VAL A 68 -0.86 -10.49 -7.38
C VAL A 68 -1.02 -10.25 -5.89
N TRP A 69 0.07 -10.31 -5.13
CA TRP A 69 0.05 -9.93 -3.71
C TRP A 69 0.08 -8.41 -3.56
N GLY A 70 0.93 -7.76 -4.37
CA GLY A 70 1.11 -6.32 -4.37
C GLY A 70 2.10 -5.89 -5.45
N PHE A 71 2.40 -4.60 -5.49
CA PHE A 71 3.36 -4.03 -6.43
C PHE A 71 3.95 -2.73 -5.87
N ARG A 72 5.16 -2.37 -6.32
CA ARG A 72 5.68 -1.01 -6.19
C ARG A 72 5.38 -0.26 -7.49
N ASN A 73 4.88 0.96 -7.38
CA ASN A 73 4.64 1.86 -8.50
C ASN A 73 5.18 3.24 -8.13
N ASN A 74 6.20 3.72 -8.84
CA ASN A 74 6.88 4.99 -8.53
C ASN A 74 7.33 5.10 -7.06
N GLY A 75 7.88 4.01 -6.50
CA GLY A 75 8.36 3.96 -5.12
C GLY A 75 7.28 3.71 -4.05
N PHE A 76 5.99 3.80 -4.38
CA PHE A 76 4.91 3.52 -3.43
C PHE A 76 4.52 2.05 -3.43
N LEU A 77 4.32 1.48 -2.24
CA LEU A 77 3.83 0.11 -2.08
C LEU A 77 2.31 0.08 -2.20
N TYR A 78 1.83 -0.83 -3.04
CA TYR A 78 0.43 -1.22 -3.12
C TYR A 78 0.29 -2.70 -2.77
N ARG A 79 -0.78 -3.05 -2.06
CA ARG A 79 -1.22 -4.44 -1.86
C ARG A 79 -2.57 -4.66 -2.48
N ILE A 80 -2.83 -5.89 -2.92
CA ILE A 80 -4.16 -6.30 -3.31
C ILE A 80 -4.89 -6.77 -2.05
N GLU A 81 -5.98 -6.09 -1.68
CA GLU A 81 -6.82 -6.57 -0.58
C GLU A 81 -7.55 -7.85 -1.00
N PRO A 82 -7.69 -8.83 -0.08
CA PRO A 82 -8.03 -10.20 -0.45
C PRO A 82 -9.50 -10.41 -0.83
N GLU A 83 -10.42 -9.51 -0.47
CA GLU A 83 -11.86 -9.71 -0.60
C GLU A 83 -12.41 -9.18 -1.94
N ALA A 84 -12.21 -7.90 -2.24
CA ALA A 84 -12.64 -7.30 -3.50
C ALA A 84 -11.53 -7.25 -4.57
N HIS A 85 -10.32 -7.70 -4.24
CA HIS A 85 -9.14 -7.73 -5.11
C HIS A 85 -8.75 -6.34 -5.65
N LEU A 86 -8.99 -5.31 -4.83
CA LEU A 86 -8.64 -3.93 -5.12
C LEU A 86 -7.22 -3.60 -4.63
N PRO A 87 -6.50 -2.69 -5.29
CA PRO A 87 -5.26 -2.17 -4.75
C PRO A 87 -5.54 -1.24 -3.57
N VAL A 88 -4.70 -1.31 -2.55
CA VAL A 88 -4.61 -0.33 -1.45
C VAL A 88 -3.16 0.17 -1.36
N ARG A 89 -2.97 1.47 -1.20
CA ARG A 89 -1.64 2.12 -1.12
C ARG A 89 -1.22 2.22 0.33
N LEU A 90 0.02 1.84 0.65
CA LEU A 90 0.60 2.06 1.98
C LEU A 90 0.84 3.55 2.20
N MET A 91 0.30 4.07 3.29
CA MET A 91 0.41 5.48 3.66
C MET A 91 1.26 5.69 4.92
N ALA A 92 1.16 4.79 5.89
CA ALA A 92 2.02 4.79 7.07
C ALA A 92 2.33 3.36 7.53
N GLN A 93 3.53 3.19 8.09
CA GLN A 93 4.00 1.94 8.70
C GLN A 93 4.63 2.26 10.06
N GLY A 94 4.47 1.36 11.03
CA GLY A 94 4.95 1.54 12.40
C GLY A 94 4.04 0.82 13.39
N ALA A 95 3.43 1.57 14.31
CA ALA A 95 2.46 1.04 15.28
C ALA A 95 1.26 0.34 14.64
N VAL A 96 0.92 0.69 13.39
CA VAL A 96 -0.08 0.01 12.56
C VAL A 96 0.30 0.22 11.09
N TYR A 97 -0.15 -0.66 10.20
CA TYR A 97 -0.07 -0.42 8.76
C TYR A 97 -1.36 0.22 8.29
N TYR A 98 -1.26 1.48 7.89
CA TYR A 98 -2.38 2.27 7.38
C TYR A 98 -2.33 2.34 5.86
N TRP A 99 -3.46 2.00 5.24
CA TRP A 99 -3.61 1.97 3.79
C TRP A 99 -4.79 2.83 3.34
N GLU A 100 -4.70 3.33 2.11
CA GLU A 100 -5.78 4.07 1.46
C GLU A 100 -6.19 3.43 0.13
N ASN A 101 -7.34 3.84 -0.39
CA ASN A 101 -7.87 3.35 -1.66
C ASN A 101 -6.85 3.50 -2.80
N GLY A 102 -6.31 2.37 -3.27
CA GLY A 102 -5.24 2.37 -4.25
C GLY A 102 -5.70 2.82 -5.63
N ILE A 103 -6.97 2.63 -5.99
CA ILE A 103 -7.51 3.10 -7.29
C ILE A 103 -7.46 4.62 -7.35
N ALA A 104 -7.92 5.31 -6.29
CA ALA A 104 -7.83 6.77 -6.24
C ALA A 104 -6.38 7.26 -6.38
N HIS A 105 -5.45 6.61 -5.68
CA HIS A 105 -4.03 6.97 -5.75
C HIS A 105 -3.38 6.70 -7.11
N LEU A 106 -3.76 5.62 -7.79
CA LEU A 106 -3.29 5.35 -9.15
C LEU A 106 -3.84 6.38 -10.14
N ARG A 107 -5.10 6.81 -9.99
CA ARG A 107 -5.69 7.90 -10.79
C ARG A 107 -4.96 9.22 -10.56
N ILE A 108 -4.72 9.60 -9.30
CA ILE A 108 -3.91 10.78 -8.92
C ILE A 108 -2.54 10.77 -9.62
N GLN A 109 -1.85 9.64 -9.59
CA GLN A 109 -0.53 9.50 -10.21
C GLN A 109 -0.59 9.61 -11.74
N ARG A 110 -1.58 8.96 -12.36
CA ARG A 110 -1.75 8.96 -13.83
C ARG A 110 -2.11 10.35 -14.35
N ASP A 111 -3.05 11.01 -13.67
CA ASP A 111 -3.65 12.26 -14.14
C ASP A 111 -2.93 13.50 -13.57
N SER A 112 -1.93 13.29 -12.69
CA SER A 112 -1.16 14.35 -12.02
C SER A 112 -2.06 15.34 -11.28
N THR A 113 -3.07 14.83 -10.56
CA THR A 113 -4.04 15.63 -9.80
C THR A 113 -3.80 15.53 -8.29
N GLU A 114 -4.33 16.47 -7.50
CA GLU A 114 -4.23 16.41 -6.03
C GLU A 114 -5.25 15.46 -5.40
N ALA A 115 -6.36 15.21 -6.10
CA ALA A 115 -7.45 14.38 -5.62
C ALA A 115 -8.05 13.53 -6.75
N ALA A 116 -8.62 12.39 -6.37
CA ALA A 116 -9.44 11.55 -7.24
C ALA A 116 -10.52 10.85 -6.41
N SER A 117 -11.70 10.65 -7.01
CA SER A 117 -12.74 9.80 -6.45
C SER A 117 -12.44 8.32 -6.73
N PHE A 118 -13.00 7.45 -5.89
CA PHE A 118 -13.03 6.01 -6.10
C PHE A 118 -14.48 5.52 -6.20
N GLU A 119 -14.69 4.49 -7.01
CA GLU A 119 -16.00 3.85 -7.20
C GLU A 119 -16.12 2.52 -6.43
N TYR A 120 -14.98 1.93 -6.05
CA TYR A 120 -14.91 0.59 -5.48
C TYR A 120 -14.09 0.57 -4.19
N GLY A 121 -14.55 -0.25 -3.25
CA GLY A 121 -13.89 -0.46 -1.97
C GLY A 121 -14.18 0.65 -0.95
N HIS A 122 -13.29 0.76 0.02
CA HIS A 122 -13.35 1.73 1.11
C HIS A 122 -12.27 2.81 0.92
N ALA A 123 -12.43 3.94 1.60
CA ALA A 123 -11.47 5.03 1.56
C ALA A 123 -10.14 4.64 2.22
N SER A 124 -10.21 3.89 3.32
CA SER A 124 -9.09 3.56 4.19
C SER A 124 -9.18 2.15 4.75
N TYR A 125 -8.02 1.58 5.07
CA TYR A 125 -7.87 0.23 5.57
C TYR A 125 -6.74 0.15 6.60
N LEU A 126 -6.77 -0.89 7.43
CA LEU A 126 -5.71 -1.21 8.40
C LEU A 126 -5.22 -2.64 8.23
N SER A 127 -3.97 -2.89 8.58
CA SER A 127 -3.47 -4.21 8.90
C SER A 127 -2.48 -4.14 10.07
N ARG A 128 -2.26 -5.26 10.77
CA ARG A 128 -1.27 -5.33 11.85
C ARG A 128 0.15 -5.28 11.30
N GLU A 129 0.41 -6.10 10.29
CA GLU A 129 1.71 -6.21 9.61
C GLU A 129 1.51 -6.05 8.11
N VAL A 130 2.61 -5.87 7.38
CA VAL A 130 2.59 -5.75 5.92
C VAL A 130 1.96 -6.96 5.22
N GLN A 131 2.12 -8.18 5.73
CA GLN A 131 1.53 -9.41 5.16
C GLN A 131 0.15 -9.76 5.73
N SER A 132 -0.21 -9.18 6.87
CA SER A 132 -1.45 -9.52 7.60
C SER A 132 -2.69 -9.19 6.76
N THR A 133 -3.84 -9.72 7.19
CA THR A 133 -5.15 -9.37 6.62
C THR A 133 -5.37 -7.86 6.65
N ILE A 134 -5.81 -7.32 5.53
CA ILE A 134 -6.22 -5.92 5.37
C ILE A 134 -7.72 -5.86 5.68
N VAL A 135 -8.14 -4.93 6.54
CA VAL A 135 -9.54 -4.72 6.90
C VAL A 135 -9.95 -3.27 6.66
N PRO A 136 -11.21 -2.99 6.29
CA PRO A 136 -11.70 -1.63 6.19
C PRO A 136 -11.52 -0.87 7.51
N ALA A 137 -11.09 0.39 7.45
CA ALA A 137 -10.95 1.23 8.64
C ALA A 137 -12.30 1.86 9.04
N ILE A 138 -13.31 1.01 9.26
CA ILE A 138 -14.66 1.40 9.65
C ILE A 138 -15.01 0.57 10.89
N PHE A 139 -15.23 1.24 12.02
CA PHE A 139 -15.44 0.57 13.31
C PHE A 139 -16.70 1.09 13.98
N THR A 140 -17.81 0.36 13.81
CA THR A 140 -19.06 0.66 14.51
C THR A 140 -19.12 -0.10 15.84
N ALA A 141 -19.80 0.45 16.85
CA ALA A 141 -19.85 -0.17 18.18
C ALA A 141 -20.58 -1.53 18.16
N ASP A 142 -21.68 -1.61 17.40
CA ASP A 142 -22.57 -2.77 17.39
C ASP A 142 -22.17 -3.86 16.39
N ASP A 143 -21.15 -3.60 15.56
CA ASP A 143 -20.66 -4.59 14.60
C ASP A 143 -19.76 -5.63 15.29
N THR A 144 -20.20 -6.88 15.23
CA THR A 144 -19.50 -8.05 15.78
C THR A 144 -19.09 -9.06 14.72
N LYS A 145 -19.41 -8.81 13.45
CA LYS A 145 -19.29 -9.82 12.38
C LYS A 145 -18.31 -9.46 11.28
N SER A 146 -18.09 -8.18 11.01
CA SER A 146 -17.20 -7.75 9.93
C SER A 146 -15.74 -8.14 10.17
N SER A 147 -14.92 -8.03 9.14
CA SER A 147 -13.47 -8.17 9.25
C SER A 147 -12.88 -7.12 10.20
N SER A 148 -13.43 -5.90 10.21
CA SER A 148 -13.04 -4.82 11.13
C SER A 148 -13.39 -5.15 12.59
N ALA A 149 -14.56 -5.74 12.84
CA ALA A 149 -14.96 -6.21 14.17
C ALA A 149 -14.00 -7.30 14.69
N LYS A 150 -13.66 -8.27 13.84
CA LYS A 150 -12.69 -9.33 14.17
C LYS A 150 -11.29 -8.78 14.40
N PHE A 151 -10.88 -7.76 13.64
CA PHE A 151 -9.61 -7.07 13.87
C PHE A 151 -9.57 -6.40 15.24
N ARG A 152 -10.66 -5.74 15.64
CA ARG A 152 -10.80 -5.12 16.97
C ARG A 152 -10.68 -6.15 18.10
N GLU A 153 -11.33 -7.30 17.95
CA GLU A 153 -11.26 -8.39 18.94
C GLU A 153 -9.86 -8.99 19.05
N ALA A 154 -9.20 -9.22 17.90
CA ALA A 154 -7.87 -9.81 17.86
C ALA A 154 -6.76 -8.90 18.40
N TRP A 155 -6.96 -7.58 18.39
CA TRP A 155 -5.94 -6.59 18.72
C TRP A 155 -6.45 -5.52 19.70
N PRO A 156 -6.71 -5.88 20.97
CA PRO A 156 -7.22 -4.93 21.97
C PRO A 156 -6.26 -3.76 22.25
N ALA A 157 -4.96 -3.91 21.95
CA ALA A 157 -3.98 -2.81 22.03
C ALA A 157 -4.31 -1.62 21.11
N TYR A 158 -5.11 -1.84 20.05
CA TYR A 158 -5.56 -0.77 19.16
C TYR A 158 -6.84 -0.07 19.61
N ALA A 159 -7.42 -0.42 20.78
CA ALA A 159 -8.74 0.07 21.18
C ALA A 159 -8.90 1.60 21.06
N ASP A 160 -7.92 2.38 21.51
CA ASP A 160 -7.95 3.85 21.44
C ASP A 160 -7.90 4.36 19.99
N LEU A 161 -7.06 3.75 19.14
CA LEU A 161 -7.01 4.06 17.72
C LEU A 161 -8.35 3.76 17.04
N LEU A 162 -8.90 2.57 17.27
CA LEU A 162 -10.13 2.13 16.62
C LEU A 162 -11.33 2.97 17.07
N LYS A 163 -11.34 3.41 18.34
CA LYS A 163 -12.32 4.37 18.87
C LYS A 163 -12.17 5.76 18.23
N CYS A 164 -10.93 6.23 18.00
CA CYS A 164 -10.67 7.50 17.32
C CYS A 164 -11.18 7.49 15.88
N ILE A 165 -10.96 6.39 15.15
CA ILE A 165 -11.44 6.22 13.78
C ILE A 165 -12.97 6.13 13.75
N GLY A 166 -13.58 5.31 14.62
CA GLY A 166 -15.03 5.22 14.75
C GLY A 166 -15.80 4.92 13.44
N GLU A 167 -17.06 5.31 13.42
CA GLU A 167 -17.94 5.23 12.25
C GLU A 167 -17.99 6.58 11.54
N GLY A 168 -17.81 6.58 10.22
CA GLY A 168 -18.00 7.77 9.39
C GLY A 168 -16.88 8.82 9.47
N ALA A 169 -15.74 8.53 10.10
CA ALA A 169 -14.59 9.43 10.02
C ALA A 169 -14.14 9.61 8.57
N ASP A 170 -13.92 10.88 8.19
CA ASP A 170 -13.31 11.22 6.92
C ASP A 170 -11.83 10.82 6.90
N MET A 171 -11.23 10.80 5.71
CA MET A 171 -9.85 10.34 5.52
C MET A 171 -8.83 11.16 6.32
N ASP A 172 -9.00 12.47 6.45
CA ASP A 172 -8.04 13.31 7.16
C ASP A 172 -8.12 13.08 8.67
N SER A 173 -9.33 12.89 9.19
CA SER A 173 -9.55 12.44 10.58
C SER A 173 -8.89 11.08 10.84
N VAL A 174 -9.04 10.11 9.94
CA VAL A 174 -8.40 8.78 10.07
C VAL A 174 -6.87 8.90 10.06
N ARG A 175 -6.30 9.68 9.13
CA ARG A 175 -4.85 9.94 9.08
C ARG A 175 -4.35 10.52 10.41
N GLN A 176 -5.05 11.52 10.94
CA GLN A 176 -4.67 12.15 12.20
C GLN A 176 -4.75 11.17 13.39
N CYS A 177 -5.77 10.31 13.45
CA CYS A 177 -5.87 9.25 14.45
C CYS A 177 -4.68 8.29 14.38
N VAL A 178 -4.28 7.86 13.18
CA VAL A 178 -3.11 6.97 12.99
C VAL A 178 -1.82 7.63 13.44
N VAL A 179 -1.60 8.90 13.06
CA VAL A 179 -0.41 9.67 13.48
C VAL A 179 -0.36 9.84 15.00
N ASN A 180 -1.47 10.26 15.61
CA ASN A 180 -1.55 10.46 17.06
C ASN A 180 -1.30 9.16 17.82
N TYR A 181 -1.85 8.04 17.33
CA TYR A 181 -1.63 6.73 17.93
C TYR A 181 -0.16 6.30 17.83
N ALA A 182 0.46 6.47 16.67
CA ALA A 182 1.89 6.15 16.48
C ALA A 182 2.77 6.93 17.45
N VAL A 183 2.55 8.24 17.59
CA VAL A 183 3.27 9.09 18.56
C VAL A 183 3.04 8.60 19.99
N ALA A 184 1.80 8.29 20.36
CA ALA A 184 1.49 7.81 21.71
C ALA A 184 2.17 6.47 22.03
N VAL A 185 2.30 5.57 21.04
CA VAL A 185 3.05 4.30 21.19
C VAL A 185 4.54 4.58 21.38
N GLU A 186 5.14 5.46 20.56
CA GLU A 186 6.55 5.84 20.67
C GLU A 186 6.89 6.48 22.02
N GLU A 187 5.96 7.28 22.57
CA GLU A 187 6.10 7.90 23.90
C GLU A 187 5.77 6.95 25.06
N GLY A 188 5.34 5.71 24.78
CA GLY A 188 4.93 4.74 25.80
C GLY A 188 3.64 5.10 26.56
N LYS A 189 2.82 6.01 25.99
CA LYS A 189 1.53 6.43 26.58
C LYS A 189 0.42 5.41 26.36
N VAL A 190 0.52 4.62 25.30
CA VAL A 190 -0.38 3.50 25.00
C VAL A 190 0.43 2.25 24.69
N ALA A 191 -0.17 1.08 24.88
CA ALA A 191 0.47 -0.18 24.53
C ALA A 191 0.63 -0.27 23.00
N GLY A 192 1.88 -0.39 22.54
CA GLY A 192 2.18 -0.81 21.17
C GLY A 192 1.92 -2.31 20.97
N PRO A 193 1.73 -2.75 19.72
CA PRO A 193 1.71 -4.17 19.39
C PRO A 193 3.06 -4.89 19.58
#